data_AF-A0A7S7EQX2-F1
#
_entry.id   AF-A0A7S7EQX2-F1
#
_cell.length_a   1.000
_cell.length_b   1.000
_cell.length_c   1.000
_cell.angle_alpha   90.00
_cell.angle_beta   90.00
_cell.angle_gamma   90.00
#
_symmetry.space_group_name_H-M   'P 1'
#
loop_
_entity.id
_entity.type
_entity.pdbx_description
1 polymer ?
#
loop_
_entity_poly.entity_id
_entity_poly.type
_entity_poly.pdbx_seq_one_letter_code
_entity_poly.pdbx_strand_id
1 'polypeptide(L)'
;MRGIFLSLLRRAILGDYLVTNHLNDQGLLHKFSKQLTRTMDIPCVSVIADKGYDSKEEIETCILNGIVPYVGFKDDKEERILTLDYEKKEITEKIRISTVPIHISACLHAGVLPSCYENTNISIEVRSEGYLGCFQRSLDQKTAICPMGFTLRRVKTKGEGMVYASRSSCRQCANRCTPSKSHKTVYFGPKAVYVAVKMYGEYPPVNVPPPDFIPHNSFFVKNRTKKTVLIRIRDDIPKQKERLCISEHPFGTVKWYHGAHYVLCKGIEKTTAELGLSFLAYNLRRAVNLIGTRAILEGIKA
;
A
#
# COMPACT_ATOMS: atom_id res chain seq x y z
N MET A 1 -11.82 16.42 9.70
CA MET A 1 -11.92 15.28 10.64
C MET A 1 -12.07 14.01 9.81
N ARG A 2 -11.04 13.17 9.73
CA ARG A 2 -11.06 11.89 9.03
C ARG A 2 -10.32 10.88 9.91
N GLY A 3 -10.97 9.76 10.21
CA GLY A 3 -10.43 8.68 11.06
C GLY A 3 -10.72 7.34 10.40
N ILE A 4 -9.78 6.41 10.54
CA ILE A 4 -9.78 5.08 9.92
C ILE A 4 -10.11 4.06 11.00
N PHE A 5 -11.00 3.08 10.79
CA PHE A 5 -11.36 2.11 11.84
C PHE A 5 -11.69 0.72 11.28
N LEU A 6 -11.38 -0.31 12.07
CA LEU A 6 -11.63 -1.72 11.78
C LEU A 6 -12.62 -2.34 12.78
N SER A 7 -13.69 -3.01 12.33
CA SER A 7 -14.36 -4.12 13.07
C SER A 7 -15.50 -4.75 12.27
N LEU A 8 -15.60 -6.07 12.15
CA LEU A 8 -16.74 -6.77 11.53
C LEU A 8 -18.13 -6.40 12.11
N LEU A 9 -19.10 -6.31 11.19
CA LEU A 9 -20.58 -6.29 11.30
C LEU A 9 -21.24 -6.11 12.70
N ARG A 10 -22.05 -5.03 12.82
CA ARG A 10 -23.04 -4.70 13.88
C ARG A 10 -22.54 -4.51 15.32
N ARG A 11 -21.24 -4.61 15.63
CA ARG A 11 -20.71 -4.44 17.00
C ARG A 11 -19.49 -3.50 17.08
N ALA A 12 -19.52 -2.37 16.39
CA ALA A 12 -18.40 -1.42 16.39
C ALA A 12 -18.30 -0.65 17.73
N ILE A 13 -17.09 -0.67 18.31
CA ILE A 13 -16.64 0.20 19.40
C ILE A 13 -15.46 1.01 18.85
N LEU A 14 -15.32 2.28 19.27
CA LEU A 14 -14.19 3.11 18.88
C LEU A 14 -12.96 2.72 19.70
N GLY A 15 -11.96 2.12 19.06
CA GLY A 15 -10.73 1.68 19.75
C GLY A 15 -9.70 2.79 19.96
N ASP A 16 -9.68 3.82 19.11
CA ASP A 16 -8.77 4.95 19.22
C ASP A 16 -9.32 6.16 18.44
N TYR A 17 -8.60 7.28 18.33
CA TYR A 17 -8.89 8.37 17.40
C TYR A 17 -7.68 9.30 17.23
N LEU A 18 -7.63 10.02 16.11
CA LEU A 18 -6.56 10.97 15.82
C LEU A 18 -7.13 12.31 15.35
N VAL A 19 -6.74 13.39 16.03
CA VAL A 19 -7.01 14.77 15.62
C VAL A 19 -5.77 15.33 14.92
N THR A 20 -5.98 16.00 13.80
CA THR A 20 -4.89 16.47 12.95
C THR A 20 -5.23 17.79 12.27
N ASN A 21 -4.20 18.62 12.05
CA ASN A 21 -4.26 19.83 11.22
C ASN A 21 -3.82 19.55 9.77
N HIS A 22 -3.45 18.31 9.44
CA HIS A 22 -3.12 17.94 8.07
C HIS A 22 -4.34 18.09 7.16
N LEU A 23 -4.13 18.76 6.02
CA LEU A 23 -5.16 19.02 5.01
C LEU A 23 -5.51 17.77 4.19
N ASN A 24 -4.61 16.79 4.14
CA ASN A 24 -4.79 15.55 3.39
C ASN A 24 -4.61 14.33 4.31
N ASP A 25 -5.05 13.18 3.80
CA ASP A 25 -5.08 11.93 4.56
C ASP A 25 -3.75 11.16 4.51
N GLN A 26 -2.77 11.67 3.75
CA GLN A 26 -1.50 11.00 3.57
C GLN A 26 -0.66 11.07 4.85
N GLY A 27 -0.06 9.94 5.23
CA GLY A 27 0.75 9.84 6.45
C GLY A 27 -0.06 9.62 7.73
N LEU A 28 -1.39 9.52 7.63
CA LEU A 28 -2.26 9.27 8.78
C LEU A 28 -2.54 7.79 9.02
N LEU A 29 -2.55 6.95 7.97
CA LEU A 29 -2.86 5.52 8.07
C LEU A 29 -1.85 4.80 8.95
N HIS A 30 -0.55 4.96 8.69
CA HIS A 30 0.50 4.30 9.49
C HIS A 30 0.51 4.83 10.92
N LYS A 31 0.46 6.17 11.08
CA LYS A 31 0.49 6.83 12.39
C LYS A 31 -0.67 6.38 13.26
N PHE A 32 -1.89 6.40 12.72
CA PHE A 32 -3.09 5.96 13.42
C PHE A 32 -3.02 4.48 13.77
N SER A 33 -2.62 3.63 12.84
CA SER A 33 -2.51 2.17 13.08
C SER A 33 -1.50 1.85 14.18
N LYS A 34 -0.38 2.59 14.22
CA LYS A 34 0.63 2.45 15.28
C LYS A 34 0.12 2.93 16.65
N GLN A 35 -0.74 3.94 16.67
CA GLN A 35 -1.41 4.38 17.89
C GLN A 35 -2.37 3.28 18.38
N LEU A 36 -3.23 2.77 17.49
CA LEU A 36 -4.21 1.72 17.80
C LEU A 36 -3.56 0.43 18.32
N THR A 37 -2.48 -0.03 17.70
CA THR A 37 -1.75 -1.24 18.15
C THR A 37 -1.21 -1.09 19.57
N ARG A 38 -0.73 0.11 19.94
CA ARG A 38 -0.29 0.41 21.31
C ARG A 38 -1.45 0.51 22.30
N THR A 39 -2.53 1.18 21.90
CA THR A 39 -3.72 1.36 22.74
C THR A 39 -4.40 0.03 23.04
N MET A 40 -4.47 -0.86 22.06
CA MET A 40 -5.16 -2.15 22.19
C MET A 40 -4.24 -3.29 22.63
N ASP A 41 -2.93 -3.06 22.73
CA ASP A 41 -1.89 -4.09 22.93
C ASP A 41 -2.00 -5.27 21.93
N ILE A 42 -2.30 -4.94 20.67
CA ILE A 42 -2.41 -5.91 19.58
C ILE A 42 -1.25 -5.66 18.61
N PRO A 43 -0.35 -6.63 18.37
CA PRO A 43 0.87 -6.38 17.61
C PRO A 43 0.63 -6.33 16.09
N CYS A 44 -0.43 -6.96 15.59
CA CYS A 44 -0.81 -6.94 14.17
C CYS A 44 -2.28 -6.62 14.01
N VAL A 45 -2.60 -5.66 13.12
CA VAL A 45 -3.96 -5.16 12.95
C VAL A 45 -4.30 -5.03 11.48
N SER A 46 -5.51 -5.43 11.10
CA SER A 46 -6.05 -5.06 9.80
C SER A 46 -6.63 -3.65 9.88
N VAL A 47 -6.51 -2.85 8.82
CA VAL A 47 -7.03 -1.48 8.81
C VAL A 47 -7.73 -1.21 7.48
N ILE A 48 -9.00 -0.79 7.53
CA ILE A 48 -9.81 -0.51 6.34
C ILE A 48 -9.93 1.00 6.16
N ALA A 49 -9.57 1.50 4.97
CA ALA A 49 -9.55 2.93 4.68
C ALA A 49 -10.10 3.28 3.29
N ASP A 50 -10.54 4.52 3.14
CA ASP A 50 -10.99 5.05 1.86
C ASP A 50 -9.82 5.28 0.87
N LYS A 51 -10.17 5.72 -0.33
CA LYS A 51 -9.19 6.01 -1.40
C LYS A 51 -8.26 7.17 -1.04
N GLY A 52 -8.60 8.04 -0.09
CA GLY A 52 -7.78 9.17 0.34
C GLY A 52 -6.42 8.73 0.90
N TYR A 53 -6.40 7.60 1.60
CA TYR A 53 -5.22 6.99 2.22
C TYR A 53 -4.38 6.14 1.25
N ASP A 54 -4.71 6.09 -0.04
CA ASP A 54 -3.94 5.34 -1.04
C ASP A 54 -2.60 6.04 -1.34
N SER A 55 -1.62 5.73 -0.50
CA SER A 55 -0.21 6.14 -0.58
C SER A 55 0.66 4.89 -0.59
N LYS A 56 1.50 4.74 -1.63
CA LYS A 56 2.30 3.53 -1.82
C LYS A 56 3.33 3.37 -0.71
N GLU A 57 4.02 4.45 -0.38
CA GLU A 57 5.07 4.50 0.64
C GLU A 57 4.50 4.18 2.02
N GLU A 58 3.29 4.68 2.30
CA GLU A 58 2.62 4.45 3.59
C GLU A 58 2.10 3.03 3.72
N ILE A 59 1.50 2.49 2.66
CA ILE A 59 1.03 1.10 2.60
C ILE A 59 2.21 0.13 2.76
N GLU A 60 3.34 0.40 2.11
CA GLU A 60 4.59 -0.35 2.29
C GLU A 60 5.04 -0.30 3.76
N THR A 61 5.05 0.90 4.36
CA THR A 61 5.43 1.07 5.77
C THR A 61 4.48 0.32 6.72
N CYS A 62 3.18 0.30 6.43
CA CYS A 62 2.20 -0.46 7.21
C CYS A 62 2.51 -1.97 7.20
N ILE A 63 2.76 -2.53 6.01
CA ILE A 63 3.05 -3.95 5.85
C ILE A 63 4.40 -4.33 6.48
N LEU A 64 5.38 -3.43 6.51
CA LEU A 64 6.64 -3.70 7.22
C LEU A 64 6.46 -3.66 8.75
N ASN A 65 5.34 -3.16 9.27
CA ASN A 65 5.07 -2.98 10.70
C ASN A 65 3.90 -3.81 11.23
N GLY A 66 3.50 -4.91 10.56
CA GLY A 66 2.43 -5.78 11.07
C GLY A 66 1.02 -5.27 10.81
N ILE A 67 0.86 -4.23 9.99
CA ILE A 67 -0.45 -3.65 9.66
C ILE A 67 -0.88 -4.16 8.28
N VAL A 68 -2.11 -4.66 8.17
CA VAL A 68 -2.73 -5.16 6.92
C VAL A 68 -3.68 -4.11 6.36
N PRO A 69 -3.29 -3.35 5.33
CA PRO A 69 -4.08 -2.23 4.83
C PRO A 69 -5.08 -2.66 3.74
N TYR A 70 -6.36 -2.54 4.04
CA TYR A 70 -7.49 -2.64 3.10
C TYR A 70 -7.87 -1.24 2.65
N VAL A 71 -7.05 -0.65 1.76
CA VAL A 71 -7.19 0.73 1.30
C VAL A 71 -7.75 0.74 -0.12
N GLY A 72 -8.83 1.49 -0.31
CA GLY A 72 -9.49 1.62 -1.62
C GLY A 72 -8.55 2.14 -2.70
N PHE A 73 -8.70 1.63 -3.92
CA PHE A 73 -7.76 1.92 -4.99
C PHE A 73 -8.16 3.24 -5.70
N LYS A 74 -7.19 4.15 -5.89
CA LYS A 74 -7.42 5.38 -6.67
C LYS A 74 -7.61 5.11 -8.16
N ASP A 75 -6.93 4.09 -8.68
CA ASP A 75 -7.02 3.68 -10.09
C ASP A 75 -7.81 2.39 -10.21
N ASP A 76 -8.44 2.13 -11.37
CA ASP A 76 -9.09 0.86 -11.66
C ASP A 76 -8.04 -0.26 -11.82
N LYS A 77 -7.78 -0.97 -10.73
CA LYS A 77 -6.91 -2.15 -10.70
C LYS A 77 -7.49 -3.18 -9.76
N GLU A 78 -7.16 -4.44 -10.03
CA GLU A 78 -7.52 -5.57 -9.18
C GLU A 78 -6.47 -5.84 -8.10
N GLU A 79 -5.22 -5.41 -8.33
CA GLU A 79 -4.12 -5.60 -7.40
C GLU A 79 -3.18 -4.38 -7.29
N ARG A 80 -2.66 -4.18 -6.07
CA ARG A 80 -1.59 -3.24 -5.77
C ARG A 80 -0.30 -4.01 -5.58
N ILE A 81 0.74 -3.59 -6.28
CA ILE A 81 2.05 -4.25 -6.27
C ILE A 81 3.09 -3.35 -5.62
N LEU A 82 3.73 -3.90 -4.59
CA LEU A 82 4.93 -3.32 -3.96
C LEU A 82 6.14 -4.18 -4.31
N THR A 83 7.29 -3.54 -4.46
CA THR A 83 8.54 -4.21 -4.77
C THR A 83 9.52 -3.94 -3.65
N LEU A 84 10.07 -5.00 -3.06
CA LEU A 84 11.12 -4.94 -2.05
C LEU A 84 12.41 -5.57 -2.59
N ASP A 85 13.54 -5.12 -2.03
CA ASP A 85 14.83 -5.73 -2.31
C ASP A 85 14.91 -7.12 -1.66
N TYR A 86 15.39 -8.11 -2.40
CA TYR A 86 15.52 -9.47 -1.87
C TYR A 86 16.78 -9.60 -1.01
N GLU A 87 16.62 -10.11 0.20
CA GLU A 87 17.71 -10.46 1.11
C GLU A 87 17.72 -11.97 1.35
N LYS A 88 18.83 -12.64 1.02
CA LYS A 88 18.96 -14.07 1.31
C LYS A 88 19.13 -14.27 2.82
N LYS A 89 18.05 -14.62 3.50
CA LYS A 89 18.02 -14.98 4.92
C LYS A 89 17.22 -16.27 5.09
N GLU A 90 17.72 -17.17 5.93
CA GLU A 90 16.96 -18.36 6.33
C GLU A 90 16.00 -17.97 7.46
N ILE A 91 14.70 -18.01 7.16
CA ILE A 91 13.65 -17.66 8.11
C ILE A 91 13.24 -18.92 8.86
N THR A 92 13.47 -18.92 10.17
CA THR A 92 12.97 -19.99 11.05
C THR A 92 11.50 -19.78 11.36
N GLU A 93 10.81 -20.85 11.76
CA GLU A 93 9.38 -20.79 12.10
C GLU A 93 9.10 -19.81 13.25
N LYS A 94 10.03 -19.67 14.21
CA LYS A 94 9.94 -18.68 15.30
C LYS A 94 9.90 -17.25 14.77
N ILE A 95 10.68 -16.94 13.73
CA ILE A 95 10.71 -15.61 13.11
C ILE A 95 9.45 -15.41 12.27
N ARG A 96 8.96 -16.44 11.58
CA ARG A 96 7.72 -16.41 10.80
C ARG A 96 6.49 -16.11 11.66
N ILE A 97 6.41 -16.70 12.85
CA ILE A 97 5.29 -16.52 13.79
C ILE A 97 5.38 -15.20 14.56
N SER A 98 6.59 -14.67 14.71
CA SER A 98 6.81 -13.43 15.45
C SER A 98 6.10 -12.24 14.82
N THR A 99 5.43 -11.45 15.65
CA THR A 99 4.71 -10.23 15.27
C THR A 99 5.55 -8.95 15.41
N VAL A 100 6.83 -9.07 15.79
CA VAL A 100 7.76 -7.94 15.89
C VAL A 100 8.08 -7.37 14.49
N PRO A 101 8.00 -6.05 14.26
CA PRO A 101 8.23 -5.42 12.94
C PRO A 101 9.55 -5.81 12.26
N ILE A 102 10.63 -5.97 13.03
CA ILE A 102 11.95 -6.37 12.49
C ILE A 102 11.88 -7.79 11.89
N HIS A 103 11.19 -8.72 12.56
CA HIS A 103 11.00 -10.08 12.08
C HIS A 103 10.07 -10.12 10.87
N ILE A 104 8.98 -9.35 10.90
CA ILE A 104 8.05 -9.20 9.76
C ILE A 104 8.80 -8.69 8.52
N SER A 105 9.56 -7.60 8.67
CA SER A 105 10.38 -7.05 7.60
C SER A 105 11.38 -8.07 7.05
N ALA A 106 12.08 -8.79 7.93
CA ALA A 106 13.03 -9.82 7.51
C ALA A 106 12.35 -10.96 6.72
N CYS A 107 11.18 -11.43 7.16
CA CYS A 107 10.38 -12.42 6.43
C CYS A 107 10.03 -11.93 5.03
N LEU A 108 9.51 -10.71 4.92
CA LEU A 108 9.10 -10.12 3.64
C LEU A 108 10.29 -9.94 2.70
N HIS A 109 11.43 -9.42 3.17
CA HIS A 109 12.64 -9.28 2.35
C HIS A 109 13.25 -10.64 1.93
N ALA A 110 13.06 -11.69 2.73
CA ALA A 110 13.43 -13.06 2.37
C ALA A 110 12.44 -13.74 1.39
N GLY A 111 11.30 -13.10 1.09
CA GLY A 111 10.26 -13.66 0.23
C GLY A 111 9.35 -14.66 0.92
N VAL A 112 9.27 -14.65 2.25
CA VAL A 112 8.43 -15.53 3.08
C VAL A 112 7.28 -14.72 3.66
N LEU A 113 6.04 -15.24 3.58
CA LEU A 113 4.88 -14.59 4.16
C LEU A 113 4.86 -14.82 5.69
N PRO A 114 4.85 -13.75 6.52
CA PRO A 114 4.65 -13.86 7.97
C PRO A 114 3.29 -14.48 8.31
N SER A 115 3.19 -15.21 9.43
CA SER A 115 1.95 -15.88 9.82
C SER A 115 0.79 -14.90 10.08
N CYS A 116 1.10 -13.70 10.57
CA CYS A 116 0.11 -12.65 10.81
C CYS A 116 -0.59 -12.15 9.54
N TYR A 117 -0.06 -12.49 8.36
CA TYR A 117 -0.64 -12.13 7.05
C TYR A 117 -1.29 -13.33 6.35
N GLU A 118 -1.31 -14.50 6.98
CA GLU A 118 -2.07 -15.64 6.47
C GLU A 118 -3.57 -15.31 6.42
N ASN A 119 -4.25 -15.81 5.40
CA ASN A 119 -5.67 -15.56 5.14
C ASN A 119 -6.05 -14.08 4.92
N THR A 120 -5.06 -13.23 4.62
CA THR A 120 -5.30 -11.84 4.20
C THR A 120 -5.31 -11.72 2.67
N ASN A 121 -5.50 -10.50 2.16
CA ASN A 121 -5.40 -10.19 0.74
C ASN A 121 -3.94 -9.99 0.27
N ILE A 122 -2.96 -10.20 1.14
CA ILE A 122 -1.53 -10.04 0.87
C ILE A 122 -0.93 -11.38 0.41
N SER A 123 -0.19 -11.35 -0.68
CA SER A 123 0.61 -12.47 -1.17
C SER A 123 2.01 -12.01 -1.56
N ILE A 124 2.97 -12.94 -1.51
CA ILE A 124 4.37 -12.67 -1.75
C ILE A 124 4.89 -13.56 -2.86
N GLU A 125 5.67 -12.98 -3.77
CA GLU A 125 6.25 -13.66 -4.93
C GLU A 125 7.71 -13.22 -5.07
N VAL A 126 8.65 -14.17 -5.09
CA VAL A 126 10.06 -13.86 -5.38
C VAL A 126 10.28 -14.02 -6.87
N ARG A 127 10.78 -12.96 -7.52
CA ARG A 127 11.17 -13.01 -8.93
C ARG A 127 12.66 -12.92 -9.10
N SER A 128 13.18 -13.80 -9.95
CA SER A 128 14.53 -13.69 -10.49
C SER A 128 14.54 -12.92 -11.80
N GLU A 129 15.73 -12.44 -12.16
CA GLU A 129 16.01 -11.99 -13.52
C GLU A 129 15.70 -13.14 -14.50
N GLY A 130 14.90 -12.85 -15.53
CA GLY A 130 14.45 -13.86 -16.49
C GLY A 130 14.64 -13.38 -17.92
N TYR A 131 13.63 -12.67 -18.43
CA TYR A 131 13.52 -12.42 -19.86
C TYR A 131 14.10 -11.07 -20.31
N LEU A 132 14.56 -11.06 -21.56
CA LEU A 132 14.95 -9.85 -22.26
C LEU A 132 13.71 -9.20 -22.89
N GLY A 133 13.37 -7.99 -22.44
CA GLY A 133 12.37 -7.15 -23.07
C GLY A 133 13.01 -6.00 -23.84
N CYS A 134 12.22 -5.32 -24.66
CA CYS A 134 12.67 -4.09 -25.31
C CYS A 134 11.61 -2.98 -25.24
N PHE A 135 12.09 -1.76 -25.29
CA PHE A 135 11.28 -0.62 -25.70
C PHE A 135 11.45 -0.44 -27.20
N GLN A 136 10.35 -0.24 -27.91
CA GLN A 136 10.34 -0.01 -29.36
C GLN A 136 9.80 1.38 -29.65
N ARG A 137 10.57 2.20 -30.36
CA ARG A 137 10.15 3.53 -30.78
C ARG A 137 9.34 3.45 -32.07
N SER A 138 8.26 4.23 -32.16
CA SER A 138 7.48 4.35 -33.39
C SER A 138 8.26 5.09 -34.49
N LEU A 139 7.94 4.80 -35.76
CA LEU A 139 8.58 5.42 -36.93
C LEU A 139 8.41 6.94 -36.96
N ASP A 140 7.26 7.44 -36.50
CA ASP A 140 6.97 8.88 -36.39
C ASP A 140 7.69 9.56 -35.20
N GLN A 141 8.41 8.79 -34.39
CA GLN A 141 9.15 9.23 -33.20
C GLN A 141 8.31 9.94 -32.13
N LYS A 142 6.97 9.86 -32.20
CA LYS A 142 6.08 10.48 -31.20
C LYS A 142 5.85 9.58 -29.98
N THR A 143 5.93 8.26 -30.19
CA THR A 143 5.62 7.27 -29.15
C THR A 143 6.69 6.19 -29.05
N ALA A 144 6.66 5.46 -27.93
CA ALA A 144 7.42 4.23 -27.77
C ALA A 144 6.58 3.20 -27.01
N ILE A 145 6.69 1.94 -27.37
CA ILE A 145 6.01 0.82 -26.69
C ILE A 145 6.98 0.22 -25.69
N CYS A 146 6.53 -0.02 -24.46
CA CYS A 146 7.34 -0.67 -23.43
C CYS A 146 7.30 -2.21 -23.52
N PRO A 147 8.14 -2.94 -22.77
CA PRO A 147 8.16 -4.40 -22.79
C PRO A 147 6.81 -5.05 -22.43
N MET A 148 5.99 -4.37 -21.63
CA MET A 148 4.67 -4.84 -21.22
C MET A 148 3.55 -4.39 -22.17
N GLY A 149 3.87 -3.79 -23.32
CA GLY A 149 2.91 -3.39 -24.34
C GLY A 149 2.29 -2.01 -24.16
N PHE A 150 2.54 -1.31 -23.04
CA PHE A 150 2.01 0.05 -22.86
C PHE A 150 2.72 1.10 -23.72
N THR A 151 1.94 2.06 -24.23
CA THR A 151 2.43 3.20 -25.00
C THR A 151 2.95 4.34 -24.11
N LEU A 152 4.14 4.83 -24.43
CA LEU A 152 4.83 5.96 -23.82
C LEU A 152 4.84 7.13 -24.81
N ARG A 153 4.70 8.35 -24.30
CA ARG A 153 4.78 9.58 -25.10
C ARG A 153 6.14 10.23 -24.94
N ARG A 154 6.59 10.95 -25.97
CA ARG A 154 7.78 11.79 -25.89
C ARG A 154 7.56 12.90 -24.85
N VAL A 155 8.46 12.98 -23.87
CA VAL A 155 8.39 13.98 -22.78
C VAL A 155 9.37 15.12 -23.02
N LYS A 156 10.56 14.81 -23.53
CA LYS A 156 11.59 15.81 -23.83
C LYS A 156 12.59 15.30 -24.85
N THR A 157 13.28 16.23 -25.49
CA THR A 157 14.48 15.97 -26.31
C THR A 157 15.72 16.19 -25.43
N LYS A 158 16.75 15.36 -25.59
CA LYS A 158 18.02 15.46 -24.84
C LYS A 158 19.19 15.27 -25.81
N GLY A 159 19.91 16.35 -26.10
CA GLY A 159 20.89 16.37 -27.19
C GLY A 159 20.18 16.04 -28.52
N GLU A 160 20.75 15.13 -29.30
CA GLU A 160 20.14 14.65 -30.54
C GLU A 160 19.09 13.53 -30.33
N GLY A 161 18.90 13.04 -29.11
CA GLY A 161 17.98 11.94 -28.80
C GLY A 161 16.69 12.38 -28.10
N MET A 162 15.83 11.41 -27.81
CA MET A 162 14.48 11.64 -27.29
C MET A 162 14.20 10.79 -26.05
N VAL A 163 13.46 11.34 -25.09
CA VAL A 163 13.07 10.67 -23.85
C VAL A 163 11.56 10.43 -23.84
N TYR A 164 11.18 9.19 -23.55
CA TYR A 164 9.78 8.74 -23.48
C TYR A 164 9.45 8.28 -22.07
N ALA A 165 8.22 8.57 -21.64
CA ALA A 165 7.70 8.11 -20.37
C ALA A 165 6.17 8.10 -20.36
N SER A 166 5.60 7.36 -19.41
CA SER A 166 4.18 7.42 -19.07
C SER A 166 4.03 7.10 -17.58
N ARG A 167 3.55 8.07 -16.80
CA ARG A 167 3.35 7.91 -15.36
C ARG A 167 2.19 6.94 -15.08
N SER A 168 1.08 7.08 -15.80
CA SER A 168 -0.11 6.22 -15.67
C SER A 168 0.20 4.77 -16.02
N SER A 169 0.84 4.54 -17.17
CA SER A 169 1.19 3.18 -17.60
C SER A 169 2.18 2.51 -16.64
N CYS A 170 3.21 3.23 -16.17
CA CYS A 170 4.13 2.69 -15.17
C CYS A 170 3.45 2.40 -13.82
N ARG A 171 2.41 3.17 -13.48
CA ARG A 171 1.61 2.97 -12.27
C ARG A 171 0.73 1.73 -12.41
N GLN A 172 0.15 1.46 -13.58
CA GLN A 172 -0.71 0.30 -13.86
C GLN A 172 0.04 -1.00 -14.19
N CYS A 173 1.34 -0.92 -14.42
CA CYS A 173 2.14 -2.06 -14.84
C CYS A 173 2.27 -3.14 -13.75
N ALA A 174 1.82 -4.36 -14.06
CA ALA A 174 1.94 -5.53 -13.18
C ALA A 174 3.38 -6.04 -13.04
N ASN A 175 4.19 -5.95 -14.10
CA ASN A 175 5.58 -6.38 -14.10
C ASN A 175 6.50 -5.23 -14.51
N ARG A 176 7.06 -4.52 -13.52
CA ARG A 176 7.85 -3.31 -13.79
C ARG A 176 9.24 -3.66 -14.34
N CYS A 177 9.61 -3.01 -15.43
CA CYS A 177 10.93 -3.11 -16.07
C CYS A 177 12.05 -2.33 -15.33
N THR A 178 11.80 -1.87 -14.10
CA THR A 178 12.74 -1.10 -13.29
C THR A 178 12.45 -1.31 -11.81
N PRO A 179 13.48 -1.47 -10.96
CA PRO A 179 13.30 -1.55 -9.51
C PRO A 179 12.89 -0.19 -8.89
N SER A 180 13.20 0.93 -9.57
CA SER A 180 12.85 2.26 -9.09
C SER A 180 11.35 2.39 -8.76
N LYS A 181 11.06 3.01 -7.61
CA LYS A 181 9.68 3.37 -7.19
C LYS A 181 9.04 4.36 -8.17
N SER A 182 9.84 5.21 -8.84
CA SER A 182 9.36 6.19 -9.82
C SER A 182 8.97 5.54 -11.16
N HIS A 183 8.24 6.28 -12.01
CA HIS A 183 8.02 5.87 -13.39
C HIS A 183 9.35 5.75 -14.16
N LYS A 184 9.40 4.83 -15.13
CA LYS A 184 10.57 4.66 -15.99
C LYS A 184 10.59 5.74 -17.06
N THR A 185 11.76 6.34 -17.25
CA THR A 185 12.09 7.12 -18.44
C THR A 185 13.03 6.29 -19.30
N VAL A 186 12.82 6.30 -20.62
CA VAL A 186 13.69 5.62 -21.58
C VAL A 186 14.19 6.64 -22.60
N TYR A 187 15.49 6.61 -22.85
CA TYR A 187 16.15 7.46 -23.83
C TYR A 187 16.42 6.65 -25.09
N PHE A 188 16.07 7.21 -26.25
CA PHE A 188 16.44 6.70 -27.55
C PHE A 188 17.41 7.69 -28.20
N GLY A 189 18.55 7.18 -28.68
CA GLY A 189 19.42 7.96 -29.56
C GLY A 189 18.75 8.25 -30.92
N PRO A 190 19.35 9.12 -31.75
CA PRO A 190 18.74 9.63 -32.99
C PRO A 190 18.26 8.52 -33.92
N LYS A 191 19.10 7.47 -34.07
CA LYS A 191 18.86 6.31 -34.94
C LYS A 191 18.37 5.07 -34.17
N ALA A 192 18.24 5.13 -32.85
CA ALA A 192 17.86 3.98 -32.05
C ALA A 192 16.36 3.68 -32.22
N VAL A 193 16.04 2.44 -32.59
CA VAL A 193 14.65 1.96 -32.69
C VAL A 193 14.28 1.10 -31.49
N TYR A 194 15.25 0.36 -30.94
CA TYR A 194 15.06 -0.55 -29.81
C TYR A 194 16.00 -0.20 -28.66
N VAL A 195 15.49 -0.33 -27.44
CA VAL A 195 16.29 -0.25 -26.20
C VAL A 195 15.97 -1.45 -25.34
N ALA A 196 16.93 -2.36 -25.15
CA ALA A 196 16.75 -3.55 -24.34
C ALA A 196 16.68 -3.24 -22.84
N VAL A 197 15.91 -4.06 -22.13
CA VAL A 197 15.78 -4.06 -20.67
C VAL A 197 15.60 -5.48 -20.16
N LYS A 198 16.20 -5.79 -19.01
CA LYS A 198 16.01 -7.07 -18.33
C LYS A 198 14.76 -7.00 -17.47
N MET A 199 13.86 -7.95 -17.67
CA MET A 199 12.62 -8.11 -16.93
C MET A 199 12.81 -9.13 -15.81
N TYR A 200 12.02 -8.99 -14.76
CA TYR A 200 11.96 -9.95 -13.65
C TYR A 200 10.70 -10.78 -13.77
N GLY A 201 10.79 -12.09 -13.54
CA GLY A 201 9.64 -13.00 -13.52
C GLY A 201 9.67 -14.13 -14.53
N GLU A 202 8.64 -14.97 -14.43
CA GLU A 202 8.53 -16.26 -15.13
C GLU A 202 7.92 -16.16 -16.52
N TYR A 203 7.25 -15.06 -16.85
CA TYR A 203 6.60 -14.89 -18.15
C TYR A 203 7.39 -13.95 -19.05
N PRO A 204 7.49 -14.26 -20.36
CA PRO A 204 8.13 -13.39 -21.32
C PRO A 204 7.38 -12.06 -21.47
N PRO A 205 8.09 -10.95 -21.72
CA PRO A 205 7.46 -9.67 -22.00
C PRO A 205 6.74 -9.72 -23.35
N VAL A 206 5.73 -8.86 -23.51
CA VAL A 206 4.98 -8.70 -24.76
C VAL A 206 5.89 -8.23 -25.89
N ASN A 207 6.82 -7.30 -25.59
CA ASN A 207 7.78 -6.80 -26.55
C ASN A 207 9.20 -7.29 -26.25
N VAL A 208 9.72 -8.13 -27.14
CA VAL A 208 11.06 -8.72 -27.11
C VAL A 208 11.91 -8.07 -28.21
N PRO A 209 13.23 -7.92 -28.01
CA PRO A 209 14.08 -7.39 -29.07
C PRO A 209 14.18 -8.38 -30.25
N PRO A 210 14.51 -7.89 -31.46
CA PRO A 210 14.82 -8.75 -32.60
C PRO A 210 15.97 -9.73 -32.30
N PRO A 211 16.02 -10.91 -32.97
CA PRO A 211 17.05 -11.93 -32.70
C PRO A 211 18.50 -11.43 -32.78
N ASP A 212 18.80 -10.56 -33.75
CA ASP A 212 20.16 -10.01 -33.99
C ASP A 212 20.44 -8.70 -33.24
N PHE A 213 19.57 -8.31 -32.29
CA PHE A 213 19.71 -7.05 -31.59
C PHE A 213 20.82 -7.10 -30.55
N ILE A 214 21.82 -6.22 -30.71
CA ILE A 214 22.89 -6.04 -29.74
C ILE A 214 22.53 -4.91 -28.77
N PRO A 215 22.38 -5.19 -27.45
CA PRO A 215 22.11 -4.15 -26.46
C PRO A 215 23.21 -3.10 -26.35
N HIS A 216 22.83 -1.86 -26.03
CA HIS A 216 23.79 -0.78 -25.77
C HIS A 216 24.65 -1.05 -24.52
N ASN A 217 25.86 -0.47 -24.45
CA ASN A 217 26.81 -0.67 -23.35
C ASN A 217 26.22 -0.46 -21.94
N SER A 218 25.30 0.49 -21.78
CA SER A 218 24.60 0.75 -20.50
C SER A 218 23.75 -0.44 -20.01
N PHE A 219 23.43 -1.38 -20.90
CA PHE A 219 22.72 -2.61 -20.58
C PHE A 219 23.58 -3.57 -19.74
N PHE A 220 24.91 -3.57 -19.93
CA PHE A 220 25.83 -4.51 -19.27
C PHE A 220 26.38 -4.02 -17.93
N VAL A 221 25.90 -2.86 -17.43
CA VAL A 221 26.32 -2.32 -16.13
C VAL A 221 25.95 -3.28 -15.00
N LYS A 222 26.95 -3.70 -14.20
CA LYS A 222 26.92 -4.85 -13.27
C LYS A 222 26.19 -4.66 -11.93
N ASN A 223 25.78 -3.45 -11.57
CA ASN A 223 25.12 -3.17 -10.27
C ASN A 223 23.61 -3.45 -10.30
N ARG A 224 23.18 -4.67 -10.65
CA ARG A 224 21.77 -5.06 -10.68
C ARG A 224 21.44 -6.09 -9.61
N THR A 225 20.30 -5.89 -8.95
CA THR A 225 19.67 -6.84 -8.04
C THR A 225 19.18 -8.05 -8.83
N LYS A 226 19.73 -9.25 -8.57
CA LYS A 226 19.38 -10.49 -9.29
C LYS A 226 17.98 -11.02 -8.96
N LYS A 227 17.47 -10.67 -7.78
CA LYS A 227 16.17 -11.08 -7.27
C LYS A 227 15.46 -9.88 -6.65
N THR A 228 14.14 -9.88 -6.74
CA THR A 228 13.26 -8.88 -6.11
C THR A 228 12.06 -9.59 -5.52
N VAL A 229 11.54 -9.07 -4.42
CA VAL A 229 10.30 -9.57 -3.82
C VAL A 229 9.15 -8.68 -4.26
N LEU A 230 8.05 -9.29 -4.67
CA LEU A 230 6.80 -8.63 -5.01
C LEU A 230 5.75 -8.96 -3.97
N ILE A 231 5.23 -7.92 -3.33
CA ILE A 231 4.06 -8.03 -2.47
C ILE A 231 2.85 -7.59 -3.30
N ARG A 232 1.90 -8.51 -3.46
CA ARG A 232 0.62 -8.27 -4.15
C ARG A 232 -0.48 -8.16 -3.12
N ILE A 233 -1.24 -7.07 -3.21
CA ILE A 233 -2.39 -6.79 -2.35
C ILE A 233 -3.61 -6.74 -3.25
N ARG A 234 -4.50 -7.74 -3.13
CA ARG A 234 -5.75 -7.77 -3.92
C ARG A 234 -6.76 -6.78 -3.38
N ASP A 235 -7.57 -6.20 -4.26
CA ASP A 235 -8.72 -5.41 -3.83
C ASP A 235 -9.77 -6.30 -3.15
N ASP A 236 -10.42 -5.78 -2.12
CA ASP A 236 -11.40 -6.51 -1.31
C ASP A 236 -12.68 -5.68 -1.22
N ILE A 237 -13.50 -5.80 -2.27
CA ILE A 237 -14.75 -5.06 -2.40
C ILE A 237 -15.72 -5.37 -1.24
N PRO A 238 -15.92 -6.63 -0.81
CA PRO A 238 -16.75 -6.92 0.37
C PRO A 238 -16.29 -6.16 1.62
N LYS A 239 -15.00 -6.19 1.94
CA LYS A 239 -14.45 -5.51 3.12
C LYS A 239 -14.55 -3.98 3.02
N GLN A 240 -14.47 -3.44 1.80
CA GLN A 240 -14.75 -2.02 1.55
C GLN A 240 -16.21 -1.64 1.71
N LYS A 241 -17.16 -2.55 1.42
CA LYS A 241 -18.59 -2.34 1.74
C LYS A 241 -18.83 -2.39 3.24
N GLU A 242 -18.17 -3.28 3.96
CA GLU A 242 -18.26 -3.34 5.43
C GLU A 242 -17.86 -2.01 6.08
N ARG A 243 -16.82 -1.33 5.55
CA ARG A 243 -16.38 0.00 6.04
C ARG A 243 -17.53 0.98 6.26
N LEU A 244 -18.52 1.00 5.38
CA LEU A 244 -19.69 1.90 5.46
C LEU A 244 -20.42 1.72 6.80
N CYS A 245 -20.58 0.49 7.28
CA CYS A 245 -21.22 0.22 8.56
C CYS A 245 -20.26 0.41 9.75
N ILE A 246 -18.97 0.17 9.54
CA ILE A 246 -17.96 0.13 10.61
C ILE A 246 -17.56 1.53 11.04
N SER A 247 -17.22 2.39 10.08
CA SER A 247 -16.77 3.74 10.37
C SER A 247 -17.91 4.74 10.31
N GLU A 248 -18.76 4.68 9.28
CA GLU A 248 -19.68 5.80 9.01
C GLU A 248 -20.85 5.85 10.00
N HIS A 249 -21.30 4.69 10.51
CA HIS A 249 -22.36 4.65 11.52
C HIS A 249 -21.94 5.23 12.89
N PRO A 250 -20.81 4.84 13.51
CA PRO A 250 -20.32 5.50 14.72
C PRO A 250 -20.10 7.00 14.53
N PHE A 251 -19.45 7.41 13.44
CA PHE A 251 -19.22 8.83 13.14
C PHE A 251 -20.52 9.59 12.94
N GLY A 252 -21.49 9.04 12.21
CA GLY A 252 -22.80 9.65 12.04
C GLY A 252 -23.54 9.82 13.36
N THR A 253 -23.45 8.82 14.24
CA THR A 253 -24.06 8.88 15.58
C THR A 253 -23.42 9.96 16.43
N VAL A 254 -22.10 9.97 16.56
CA VAL A 254 -21.39 10.96 17.39
C VAL A 254 -21.59 12.37 16.84
N LYS A 255 -21.43 12.54 15.54
CA LYS A 255 -21.48 13.85 14.89
C LYS A 255 -22.89 14.45 14.94
N TRP A 256 -23.90 13.69 14.53
CA TRP A 256 -25.25 14.22 14.33
C TRP A 256 -26.18 13.95 15.51
N TYR A 257 -26.13 12.75 16.08
CA TYR A 257 -27.04 12.38 17.17
C TYR A 257 -26.54 12.81 18.55
N HIS A 258 -25.22 12.76 18.82
CA HIS A 258 -24.64 13.29 20.06
C HIS A 258 -24.26 14.77 19.97
N GLY A 259 -24.47 15.41 18.81
CA GLY A 259 -24.25 16.85 18.64
C GLY A 259 -22.78 17.26 18.44
N ALA A 260 -21.82 16.34 18.33
CA ALA A 260 -20.40 16.66 18.12
C ALA A 260 -20.04 17.00 16.66
N HIS A 261 -20.86 17.82 15.99
CA HIS A 261 -20.67 18.22 14.59
C HIS A 261 -19.71 19.40 14.40
N TYR A 262 -19.43 20.13 15.47
CA TYR A 262 -18.36 21.12 15.59
C TYR A 262 -17.66 20.95 16.95
N VAL A 263 -16.51 21.60 17.09
CA VAL A 263 -15.73 21.62 18.34
C VAL A 263 -15.70 23.04 18.90
N LEU A 264 -15.86 23.18 20.21
CA LEU A 264 -15.83 24.45 20.92
C LEU A 264 -14.39 24.87 21.24
N CYS A 265 -13.54 23.90 21.49
CA CYS A 265 -12.14 24.11 21.83
C CYS A 265 -11.30 24.44 20.61
N LYS A 266 -10.33 25.34 20.80
CA LYS A 266 -9.28 25.66 19.81
C LYS A 266 -7.96 25.00 20.19
N GLY A 267 -7.27 24.45 19.19
CA GLY A 267 -5.97 23.78 19.34
C GLY A 267 -6.11 22.27 19.52
N ILE A 268 -5.16 21.51 18.95
CA ILE A 268 -5.23 20.04 18.84
C ILE A 268 -5.50 19.37 20.19
N GLU A 269 -4.77 19.76 21.24
CA GLU A 269 -4.88 19.13 22.56
C GLU A 269 -6.29 19.26 23.14
N LYS A 270 -6.82 20.48 23.21
CA LYS A 270 -8.16 20.73 23.77
C LYS A 270 -9.26 20.11 22.91
N THR A 271 -9.13 20.20 21.59
CA THR A 271 -10.05 19.53 20.64
C THR A 271 -10.01 18.01 20.76
N THR A 272 -8.84 17.42 21.03
CA THR A 272 -8.68 15.98 21.26
C THR A 272 -9.39 15.55 22.53
N ALA A 273 -9.31 16.33 23.61
CA ALA A 273 -10.05 16.06 24.84
C ALA A 273 -11.58 16.14 24.63
N GLU A 274 -12.06 17.18 23.95
CA GLU A 274 -13.49 17.37 23.65
C GLU A 274 -14.08 16.21 22.83
N LEU A 275 -13.39 15.81 21.76
CA LEU A 275 -13.79 14.65 20.95
C LEU A 275 -13.66 13.35 21.74
N GLY A 276 -12.65 13.23 22.60
CA GLY A 276 -12.46 12.08 23.48
C GLY A 276 -13.64 11.82 24.39
N LEU A 277 -14.19 12.87 25.02
CA LEU A 277 -15.40 12.76 25.84
C LEU A 277 -16.61 12.31 25.02
N SER A 278 -16.75 12.81 23.80
CA SER A 278 -17.83 12.41 22.88
C SER A 278 -17.73 10.94 22.49
N PHE A 279 -16.52 10.47 22.13
CA PHE A 279 -16.27 9.08 21.78
C PHE A 279 -16.40 8.14 22.98
N LEU A 280 -15.97 8.57 24.17
CA LEU A 280 -16.18 7.82 25.41
C LEU A 280 -17.67 7.64 25.70
N ALA A 281 -18.47 8.71 25.61
CA ALA A 281 -19.91 8.64 25.79
C ALA A 281 -20.57 7.68 24.78
N TYR A 282 -20.14 7.71 23.51
CA TYR A 282 -20.58 6.74 22.51
C TYR A 282 -20.23 5.31 22.91
N ASN A 283 -18.97 5.04 23.26
CA ASN A 283 -18.50 3.71 23.65
C ASN A 283 -19.25 3.17 24.88
N LEU A 284 -19.48 4.00 25.91
CA LEU A 284 -20.22 3.60 27.11
C LEU A 284 -21.67 3.24 26.78
N ARG A 285 -22.39 4.10 26.04
CA ARG A 285 -23.76 3.80 25.61
C ARG A 285 -23.80 2.55 24.75
N ARG A 286 -22.80 2.35 23.89
CA ARG A 286 -22.71 1.17 23.03
C ARG A 286 -22.43 -0.10 23.84
N ALA A 287 -21.49 -0.06 24.77
CA ALA A 287 -21.16 -1.18 25.65
C ALA A 287 -22.39 -1.61 26.46
N VAL A 288 -23.13 -0.67 27.06
CA VAL A 288 -24.36 -0.96 27.81
C VAL A 288 -25.38 -1.68 26.93
N ASN A 289 -25.57 -1.24 25.69
CA ASN A 289 -26.49 -1.88 24.75
C ASN A 289 -26.01 -3.25 24.24
N LEU A 290 -24.71 -3.51 24.23
CA LEU A 290 -24.13 -4.75 23.70
C LEU A 290 -24.03 -5.86 24.74
N ILE A 291 -23.57 -5.53 25.95
CA ILE A 291 -23.25 -6.51 27.00
C ILE A 291 -23.98 -6.24 28.33
N GLY A 292 -24.69 -5.12 28.45
CA GLY A 292 -25.38 -4.72 29.67
C GLY A 292 -24.45 -4.13 30.74
N THR A 293 -25.03 -3.34 31.66
CA THR A 293 -24.28 -2.65 32.72
C THR A 293 -23.58 -3.61 33.68
N ARG A 294 -24.21 -4.76 33.98
CA ARG A 294 -23.65 -5.76 34.91
C ARG A 294 -22.32 -6.32 34.41
N ALA A 295 -22.25 -6.74 33.15
CA ALA A 295 -21.02 -7.29 32.56
C ALA A 295 -19.89 -6.25 32.54
N ILE A 296 -20.20 -4.97 32.31
CA ILE A 296 -19.21 -3.88 32.36
C ILE A 296 -18.64 -3.74 33.77
N LEU A 297 -19.48 -3.72 34.80
CA LEU A 297 -19.04 -3.58 36.19
C LEU A 297 -18.23 -4.78 36.67
N GLU A 298 -18.56 -5.98 36.21
CA GLU A 298 -17.77 -7.19 36.47
C GLU A 298 -16.40 -7.09 35.81
N GLY A 299 -16.32 -6.62 34.55
CA GLY A 299 -15.05 -6.45 33.84
C GLY A 299 -14.13 -5.36 34.39
N ILE A 300 -14.68 -4.29 34.99
CA ILE A 300 -13.87 -3.23 35.63
C ILE A 300 -13.23 -3.70 36.95
N LYS A 301 -13.83 -4.69 37.62
CA LYS A 301 -13.35 -5.20 38.91
C LYS A 301 -12.29 -6.31 38.78
N ALA A 302 -12.19 -6.92 37.60
CA ALA A 302 -11.24 -7.99 37.29
C ALA A 302 -9.85 -7.42 36.98
#